data_AF-A0A399WW44-F1
#
_entry.id   AF-A0A399WW44-F1
#
_cell.length_a   1.000
_cell.length_b   1.000
_cell.length_c   1.000
_cell.angle_alpha   90.00
_cell.angle_beta   90.00
_cell.angle_gamma   90.00
#
_symmetry.space_group_name_H-M   'P 1'
#
loop_
_entity.id
_entity.type
_entity.pdbx_description
1 polymer ?
#
loop_
_entity_poly.entity_id
_entity_poly.type
_entity_poly.pdbx_seq_one_letter_code
_entity_poly.pdbx_strand_id
1 'polypeptide(L)'
;MGRRRSITSHLRCGGEWAPVNNEVVFVLEPDAGRVTVEISQASGQAANDLAQDLGRRVDLNCAKPASDTRYLPVLQPHPATEDESKTDPFSIWLYRLYHNSVVDGPGRRSVIQTAGCSIRCRQCFVPQTHDRKNGALVPLSSILKEIISYGADHDGVTILGGEPFDQPEPVAELVSRLKDRGIHITVYSGYTIEQLIERRASSVDYILTHIDLLIDGPFIGSMRDGAGEYRGSRNQRIVGLTNQ
;
A
#
# COMPACT_ATOMS: atom_id res chain seq x y z
N MET A 1 -19.05 27.90 -6.99
CA MET A 1 -18.40 27.63 -5.68
C MET A 1 -17.37 26.52 -5.89
N GLY A 2 -16.08 26.87 -5.91
CA GLY A 2 -15.00 26.02 -6.41
C GLY A 2 -14.63 24.88 -5.44
N ARG A 3 -14.69 23.64 -5.92
CA ARG A 3 -14.15 22.46 -5.23
C ARG A 3 -12.62 22.55 -5.27
N ARG A 4 -11.99 22.67 -4.10
CA ARG A 4 -10.53 22.64 -3.94
C ARG A 4 -10.03 21.22 -4.26
N ARG A 5 -9.16 21.10 -5.25
CA ARG A 5 -8.43 19.87 -5.59
C ARG A 5 -7.12 19.87 -4.79
N SER A 6 -6.83 18.81 -4.06
CA SER A 6 -5.55 18.61 -3.38
C SER A 6 -4.76 17.55 -4.13
N ILE A 7 -3.46 17.78 -4.35
CA ILE A 7 -2.62 16.86 -5.10
C ILE A 7 -1.39 16.48 -4.28
N THR A 8 -1.07 15.20 -4.35
CA THR A 8 0.01 14.59 -3.59
C THR A 8 1.22 14.38 -4.49
N SER A 9 2.44 14.71 -4.06
CA SER A 9 3.66 14.34 -4.79
C SER A 9 4.79 13.88 -3.88
N HIS A 10 5.73 13.10 -4.43
CA HIS A 10 6.83 12.48 -3.69
C HIS A 10 8.19 13.01 -4.20
N LEU A 11 9.09 13.43 -3.30
CA LEU A 11 10.45 13.93 -3.62
C LEU A 11 11.54 12.97 -3.11
N ARG A 12 12.71 13.02 -3.79
CA ARG A 12 13.87 12.11 -3.69
C ARG A 12 14.43 11.88 -2.26
N CYS A 13 14.85 10.64 -1.97
CA CYS A 13 15.90 10.33 -1.01
C CYS A 13 17.23 10.08 -1.75
N GLY A 14 18.35 10.59 -1.23
CA GLY A 14 19.64 10.66 -1.94
C GLY A 14 20.30 9.33 -2.33
N GLY A 15 21.10 9.38 -3.40
CA GLY A 15 21.95 8.29 -3.93
C GLY A 15 21.97 8.27 -5.47
N GLU A 16 23.14 8.06 -6.08
CA GLU A 16 23.32 7.85 -7.53
C GLU A 16 22.99 6.39 -7.92
N TRP A 17 22.07 6.18 -8.88
CA TRP A 17 21.79 4.87 -9.47
C TRP A 17 21.41 4.98 -10.96
N ALA A 18 21.64 3.87 -11.67
CA ALA A 18 21.63 3.64 -13.13
C ALA A 18 20.32 4.00 -13.87
N PRO A 19 20.30 4.12 -15.22
CA PRO A 19 19.24 4.79 -15.95
C PRO A 19 18.00 3.89 -16.05
N VAL A 20 16.92 4.27 -15.39
CA VAL A 20 15.62 3.60 -15.49
C VAL A 20 14.55 4.67 -15.68
N ASN A 21 13.63 4.42 -16.61
CA ASN A 21 12.68 5.40 -17.19
C ASN A 21 12.05 6.36 -16.17
N ASN A 22 12.05 7.66 -16.51
CA ASN A 22 11.29 8.68 -15.79
C ASN A 22 9.78 8.38 -15.93
N GLU A 23 9.19 7.83 -14.88
CA GLU A 23 7.77 7.46 -14.86
C GLU A 23 6.99 8.38 -13.92
N VAL A 24 5.84 8.85 -14.38
CA VAL A 24 4.87 9.62 -13.59
C VAL A 24 3.56 8.85 -13.60
N VAL A 25 3.14 8.36 -12.43
CA VAL A 25 1.89 7.65 -12.24
C VAL A 25 0.88 8.58 -11.59
N PHE A 26 -0.30 8.68 -12.20
CA PHE A 26 -1.43 9.45 -11.67
C PHE A 26 -2.48 8.50 -11.11
N VAL A 27 -2.63 8.48 -9.79
CA VAL A 27 -3.73 7.80 -9.11
C VAL A 27 -4.86 8.80 -8.90
N LEU A 28 -5.93 8.65 -9.69
CA LEU A 28 -7.09 9.53 -9.65
C LEU A 28 -8.11 9.03 -8.62
N GLU A 29 -8.49 9.90 -7.68
CA GLU A 29 -9.55 9.65 -6.70
C GLU A 29 -10.71 10.64 -6.93
N PRO A 30 -11.57 10.39 -7.93
CA PRO A 30 -12.60 11.35 -8.34
C PRO A 30 -13.59 11.67 -7.20
N ASP A 31 -13.96 10.67 -6.40
CA ASP A 31 -14.90 10.83 -5.29
C ASP A 31 -14.34 11.69 -4.16
N ALA A 32 -13.03 11.61 -3.92
CA ALA A 32 -12.32 12.43 -2.94
C ALA A 32 -11.89 13.79 -3.51
N GLY A 33 -12.01 14.01 -4.83
CA GLY A 33 -11.49 15.19 -5.50
C GLY A 33 -9.97 15.33 -5.40
N ARG A 34 -9.25 14.20 -5.29
CA ARG A 34 -7.81 14.12 -5.06
C ARG A 34 -7.11 13.43 -6.23
N VAL A 35 -5.88 13.84 -6.50
CA VAL A 35 -4.97 13.11 -7.39
C VAL A 35 -3.69 12.86 -6.62
N THR A 36 -3.22 11.62 -6.63
CA THR A 36 -1.89 11.28 -6.13
C THR A 36 -0.97 11.11 -7.32
N VAL A 37 0.14 11.84 -7.31
CA VAL A 37 1.15 11.80 -8.35
C VAL A 37 2.38 11.13 -7.78
N GLU A 38 2.64 9.92 -8.23
CA GLU A 38 3.83 9.18 -7.86
C GLU A 38 4.87 9.37 -8.96
N ILE A 39 6.05 9.81 -8.56
CA ILE A 39 7.09 10.20 -9.48
C ILE A 39 8.31 9.34 -9.18
N SER A 40 8.64 8.46 -10.12
CA SER A 40 9.84 7.64 -10.06
C SER A 40 11.01 8.40 -10.69
N GLN A 41 12.05 8.67 -9.91
CA GLN A 41 13.33 9.25 -10.34
C GLN A 41 13.34 10.63 -11.04
N ALA A 42 12.18 11.28 -11.25
CA ALA A 42 12.17 12.60 -11.88
C ALA A 42 12.85 13.70 -11.04
N SER A 43 13.17 14.80 -11.69
CA SER A 43 13.78 15.97 -11.06
C SER A 43 12.79 16.66 -10.12
N GLY A 44 13.30 17.33 -9.08
CA GLY A 44 12.45 18.15 -8.21
C GLY A 44 11.71 19.27 -8.97
N GLN A 45 12.24 19.70 -10.12
CA GLN A 45 11.57 20.66 -10.99
C GLN A 45 10.30 20.09 -11.62
N ALA A 46 10.33 18.86 -12.14
CA ALA A 46 9.13 18.23 -12.72
C ALA A 46 8.00 18.08 -11.69
N ALA A 47 8.34 17.75 -10.44
CA ALA A 47 7.38 17.71 -9.35
C ALA A 47 6.81 19.09 -8.99
N ASN A 48 7.61 20.16 -9.12
CA ASN A 48 7.19 21.53 -8.88
C ASN A 48 6.28 22.05 -9.99
N ASP A 49 6.61 21.78 -11.25
CA ASP A 49 5.81 22.19 -12.41
C ASP A 49 4.41 21.53 -12.34
N LEU A 50 4.36 20.22 -12.08
CA LEU A 50 3.12 19.50 -11.84
C LEU A 50 2.30 20.12 -10.70
N ALA A 51 2.93 20.49 -9.59
CA ALA A 51 2.23 21.12 -8.48
C ALA A 51 1.61 22.48 -8.87
N GLN A 52 2.26 23.27 -9.73
CA GLN A 52 1.69 24.54 -10.19
C GLN A 52 0.40 24.31 -11.01
N ASP A 53 0.39 23.31 -11.87
CA ASP A 53 -0.77 22.97 -12.71
C ASP A 53 -1.92 22.33 -11.93
N LEU A 54 -1.58 21.59 -10.87
CA LEU A 54 -2.48 20.70 -10.14
C LEU A 54 -2.98 21.24 -8.79
N GLY A 55 -2.34 22.28 -8.26
CA GLY A 55 -2.78 23.01 -7.07
C GLY A 55 -1.94 22.76 -5.81
N ARG A 56 -2.57 22.72 -4.63
CA ARG A 56 -1.82 22.64 -3.37
C ARG A 56 -1.24 21.23 -3.16
N ARG A 57 0.09 21.18 -2.99
CA ARG A 57 0.89 19.99 -2.71
C ARG A 57 0.85 19.56 -1.24
N VAL A 58 0.79 18.24 -1.01
CA VAL A 58 1.11 17.59 0.27
C VAL A 58 2.06 16.42 -0.02
N ASP A 59 3.22 16.39 0.64
CA ASP A 59 4.14 15.26 0.54
C ASP A 59 3.67 14.12 1.44
N LEU A 60 3.54 12.90 0.90
CA LEU A 60 3.25 11.71 1.70
C LEU A 60 4.54 11.04 2.15
N ASN A 61 5.27 10.43 1.22
CA ASN A 61 6.39 9.53 1.50
C ASN A 61 7.52 9.73 0.47
N CYS A 62 8.62 8.99 0.56
CA CYS A 62 9.62 8.95 -0.52
C CYS A 62 9.55 7.59 -1.25
N ALA A 63 9.57 7.63 -2.59
CA ALA A 63 9.67 6.44 -3.44
C ALA A 63 11.12 5.93 -3.45
N LYS A 64 11.28 4.61 -3.42
CA LYS A 64 12.52 3.97 -3.85
C LYS A 64 12.16 2.81 -4.78
N PRO A 65 12.19 3.04 -6.09
CA PRO A 65 12.14 1.95 -7.06
C PRO A 65 13.32 1.00 -6.78
N ALA A 66 13.10 -0.30 -6.86
CA ALA A 66 14.17 -1.28 -6.67
C ALA A 66 15.31 -1.00 -7.66
N SER A 67 16.50 -0.68 -7.16
CA SER A 67 17.64 -0.28 -8.01
C SER A 67 18.36 -1.47 -8.65
N ASP A 68 18.28 -2.68 -8.07
CA ASP A 68 19.05 -3.83 -8.56
C ASP A 68 18.47 -5.21 -8.18
N THR A 69 17.18 -5.29 -7.85
CA THR A 69 16.58 -6.56 -7.43
C THR A 69 15.25 -6.77 -8.13
N ARG A 70 15.24 -7.65 -9.14
CA ARG A 70 14.02 -8.40 -9.44
C ARG A 70 13.74 -9.23 -8.19
N TYR A 71 12.76 -8.82 -7.40
CA TYR A 71 12.16 -9.77 -6.47
C TYR A 71 11.70 -10.98 -7.30
N LEU A 72 12.03 -12.17 -6.81
CA LEU A 72 12.07 -13.47 -7.48
C LEU A 72 10.76 -13.87 -8.20
N PRO A 73 10.79 -14.91 -9.06
CA PRO A 73 10.11 -14.94 -10.35
C PRO A 73 8.59 -14.86 -10.26
N VAL A 74 8.01 -14.15 -11.24
CA VAL A 74 6.60 -14.23 -11.62
C VAL A 74 6.18 -15.69 -11.65
N LEU A 75 5.39 -16.10 -10.65
CA LEU A 75 4.72 -17.40 -10.70
C LEU A 75 3.69 -17.34 -11.80
N GLN A 76 3.81 -18.29 -12.74
CA GLN A 76 2.84 -18.39 -13.81
C GLN A 76 1.47 -18.74 -13.22
N PRO A 77 0.40 -18.07 -13.68
CA PRO A 77 -0.94 -18.34 -13.17
C PRO A 77 -1.30 -19.80 -13.45
N HIS A 78 -1.61 -20.54 -12.39
CA HIS A 78 -2.53 -21.66 -12.50
C HIS A 78 -3.93 -21.06 -12.58
N PRO A 79 -4.73 -21.38 -13.62
CA PRO A 79 -6.08 -20.87 -13.71
C PRO A 79 -6.88 -21.37 -12.50
N ALA A 80 -7.37 -20.44 -11.70
CA ALA A 80 -8.43 -20.71 -10.74
C ALA A 80 -9.62 -21.27 -11.54
N THR A 81 -10.15 -22.41 -11.11
CA THR A 81 -11.34 -22.98 -11.73
C THR A 81 -12.53 -22.06 -11.45
N GLU A 82 -13.49 -22.00 -12.39
CA GLU A 82 -14.66 -21.11 -12.31
C GLU A 82 -15.51 -21.30 -11.03
N ASP A 83 -15.29 -22.42 -10.32
CA ASP A 83 -15.97 -22.83 -9.10
C ASP A 83 -15.51 -22.05 -7.83
N GLU A 84 -14.29 -21.50 -7.82
CA GLU A 84 -13.74 -20.79 -6.64
C GLU A 84 -14.39 -19.41 -6.38
N SER A 85 -15.12 -18.87 -7.36
CA SER A 85 -15.66 -17.50 -7.30
C SER A 85 -17.05 -17.38 -6.66
N LYS A 86 -17.78 -18.49 -6.46
CA LYS A 86 -19.22 -18.44 -6.11
C LYS A 86 -19.54 -18.62 -4.62
N THR A 87 -18.56 -18.91 -3.76
CA THR A 87 -18.79 -19.18 -2.32
C THR A 87 -17.65 -18.72 -1.40
N ASP A 88 -16.91 -17.65 -1.73
CA ASP A 88 -15.78 -17.22 -0.89
C ASP A 88 -16.25 -16.87 0.54
N PRO A 89 -15.83 -17.62 1.57
CA PRO A 89 -16.29 -17.40 2.94
C PRO A 89 -15.67 -16.13 3.55
N PHE A 90 -14.67 -15.54 2.88
CA PHE A 90 -14.00 -14.34 3.36
C PHE A 90 -14.36 -13.13 2.52
N SER A 91 -14.63 -12.04 3.22
CA SER A 91 -14.79 -10.71 2.65
C SER A 91 -14.05 -9.70 3.51
N ILE A 92 -13.53 -8.66 2.87
CA ILE A 92 -12.83 -7.56 3.53
C ILE A 92 -13.53 -6.25 3.22
N TRP A 93 -13.60 -5.36 4.19
CA TRP A 93 -13.99 -3.98 3.95
C TRP A 93 -12.84 -3.27 3.25
N LEU A 94 -13.05 -3.02 1.97
CA LEU A 94 -12.10 -2.42 1.05
C LEU A 94 -12.52 -0.97 0.77
N TYR A 95 -11.61 -0.03 0.93
CA TYR A 95 -11.83 1.34 0.49
C TYR A 95 -11.56 1.45 -1.01
N ARG A 96 -10.40 0.95 -1.47
CA ARG A 96 -10.05 0.86 -2.89
C ARG A 96 -8.94 -0.15 -3.15
N LEU A 97 -8.77 -0.47 -4.42
CA LEU A 97 -7.63 -1.22 -4.96
C LEU A 97 -7.03 -0.41 -6.11
N TYR A 98 -5.72 -0.29 -6.15
CA TYR A 98 -5.01 0.41 -7.22
C TYR A 98 -3.67 -0.25 -7.54
N HIS A 99 -3.10 0.04 -8.70
CA HIS A 99 -1.88 -0.59 -9.21
C HIS A 99 -0.77 0.43 -9.46
N ASN A 100 0.44 -0.08 -9.74
CA ASN A 100 1.64 0.69 -10.08
C ASN A 100 2.14 1.66 -9.01
N SER A 101 1.81 1.42 -7.73
CA SER A 101 2.40 2.23 -6.67
C SER A 101 3.88 1.96 -6.51
N VAL A 102 4.71 2.99 -6.46
CA VAL A 102 6.17 2.90 -6.21
C VAL A 102 6.56 3.49 -4.85
N VAL A 103 5.57 3.90 -4.06
CA VAL A 103 5.74 4.59 -2.77
C VAL A 103 5.16 3.80 -1.59
N ASP A 104 4.33 2.81 -1.86
CA ASP A 104 3.68 1.96 -0.86
C ASP A 104 4.44 0.64 -0.61
N GLY A 105 5.73 0.58 -0.96
CA GLY A 105 6.58 -0.58 -0.74
C GLY A 105 7.63 -0.77 -1.84
N PRO A 106 8.42 -1.84 -1.76
CA PRO A 106 9.49 -2.11 -2.72
C PRO A 106 8.95 -2.54 -4.09
N GLY A 107 9.48 -1.90 -5.14
CA GLY A 107 9.03 -2.11 -6.52
C GLY A 107 7.65 -1.52 -6.81
N ARG A 108 7.02 -1.95 -7.90
CA ARG A 108 5.65 -1.61 -8.28
C ARG A 108 4.65 -2.47 -7.51
N ARG A 109 3.74 -1.85 -6.77
CA ARG A 109 2.78 -2.52 -5.90
C ARG A 109 1.37 -2.46 -6.48
N SER A 110 0.68 -3.59 -6.42
CA SER A 110 -0.78 -3.59 -6.32
C SER A 110 -1.15 -3.31 -4.86
N VAL A 111 -1.95 -2.30 -4.60
CA VAL A 111 -2.27 -1.84 -3.25
C VAL A 111 -3.71 -2.14 -2.91
N ILE A 112 -3.90 -2.93 -1.86
CA ILE A 112 -5.18 -3.20 -1.21
C ILE A 112 -5.30 -2.21 -0.05
N GLN A 113 -6.21 -1.23 -0.18
CA GLN A 113 -6.46 -0.24 0.87
C GLN A 113 -7.73 -0.57 1.63
N THR A 114 -7.58 -1.01 2.89
CA THR A 114 -8.70 -1.39 3.77
C THR A 114 -9.51 -0.18 4.24
N ALA A 115 -10.80 -0.40 4.50
CA ALA A 115 -11.72 0.56 5.11
C ALA A 115 -12.02 0.19 6.57
N GLY A 116 -12.04 1.20 7.44
CA GLY A 116 -12.15 1.07 8.89
C GLY A 116 -10.80 1.23 9.58
N CYS A 117 -10.71 2.16 10.53
CA CYS A 117 -9.55 2.36 11.39
C CYS A 117 -9.99 2.73 12.81
N SER A 118 -9.58 1.93 13.79
CA SER A 118 -9.77 2.17 15.21
C SER A 118 -8.80 3.22 15.76
N ILE A 119 -7.61 3.36 15.16
CA ILE A 119 -6.53 4.26 15.63
C ILE A 119 -6.84 5.73 15.33
N ARG A 120 -7.35 6.02 14.13
CA ARG A 120 -7.77 7.37 13.69
C ARG A 120 -6.73 8.47 13.94
N CYS A 121 -5.50 8.22 13.49
CA CYS A 121 -4.36 9.11 13.71
C CYS A 121 -4.71 10.57 13.39
N ARG A 122 -4.30 11.50 14.27
CA ARG A 122 -4.49 12.93 14.04
C ARG A 122 -3.70 13.36 12.79
N GLN A 123 -4.36 14.09 11.89
CA GLN A 123 -3.80 14.51 10.60
C GLN A 123 -3.39 13.35 9.68
N CYS A 124 -4.00 12.17 9.85
CA CYS A 124 -3.82 11.01 8.95
C CYS A 124 -3.85 11.43 7.47
N PHE A 125 -3.07 10.76 6.63
CA PHE A 125 -3.03 11.00 5.19
C PHE A 125 -4.24 10.47 4.43
N VAL A 126 -4.94 9.49 5.01
CA VAL A 126 -6.12 8.86 4.43
C VAL A 126 -7.28 8.82 5.43
N PRO A 127 -7.68 9.97 6.01
CA PRO A 127 -8.70 10.00 7.07
C PRO A 127 -10.07 9.49 6.57
N GLN A 128 -10.29 9.49 5.26
CA GLN A 128 -11.48 8.93 4.64
C GLN A 128 -11.60 7.40 4.82
N THR A 129 -10.51 6.68 5.10
CA THR A 129 -10.57 5.24 5.39
C THR A 129 -10.96 4.95 6.84
N HIS A 130 -11.08 5.96 7.72
CA HIS A 130 -11.41 5.74 9.13
C HIS A 130 -12.81 5.15 9.36
N ASP A 131 -13.79 5.60 8.58
CA ASP A 131 -15.14 5.04 8.59
C ASP A 131 -15.23 3.92 7.55
N ARG A 132 -15.54 2.72 8.03
CA ARG A 132 -15.74 1.53 7.21
C ARG A 132 -16.84 1.71 6.17
N LYS A 133 -17.84 2.56 6.44
CA LYS A 133 -18.94 2.88 5.52
C LYS A 133 -18.48 3.62 4.25
N ASN A 134 -17.27 4.16 4.24
CA ASN A 134 -16.69 4.79 3.05
C ASN A 134 -16.09 3.76 2.08
N GLY A 135 -16.03 2.49 2.47
CA GLY A 135 -15.66 1.38 1.60
C GLY A 135 -16.82 0.46 1.27
N ALA A 136 -16.50 -0.68 0.67
CA ALA A 136 -17.44 -1.76 0.37
C ALA A 136 -16.92 -3.08 0.96
N LEU A 137 -17.85 -3.97 1.34
CA LEU A 137 -17.51 -5.34 1.70
C LEU A 137 -17.30 -6.14 0.41
N VAL A 138 -16.08 -6.61 0.18
CA VAL A 138 -15.67 -7.25 -1.08
C VAL A 138 -15.14 -8.68 -0.82
N PRO A 139 -15.60 -9.70 -1.57
CA PRO A 139 -15.05 -11.05 -1.49
C PRO A 139 -13.57 -11.08 -1.87
N LEU A 140 -12.76 -11.89 -1.17
CA LEU A 140 -11.31 -11.96 -1.44
C LEU A 140 -11.00 -12.50 -2.84
N SER A 141 -11.82 -13.40 -3.36
CA SER A 141 -11.74 -13.93 -4.73
C SER A 141 -11.81 -12.84 -5.79
N SER A 142 -12.60 -11.78 -5.55
CA SER A 142 -12.70 -10.64 -6.46
C SER A 142 -11.43 -9.80 -6.45
N ILE A 143 -10.85 -9.57 -5.27
CA ILE A 143 -9.57 -8.86 -5.11
C ILE A 143 -8.43 -9.63 -5.77
N LEU A 144 -8.35 -10.94 -5.54
CA LEU A 144 -7.33 -11.79 -6.12
C LEU A 144 -7.45 -11.86 -7.64
N LYS A 145 -8.68 -12.01 -8.16
CA LYS A 145 -8.93 -11.97 -9.59
C LYS A 145 -8.43 -10.66 -10.22
N GLU A 146 -8.69 -9.52 -9.59
CA GLU A 146 -8.22 -8.21 -10.05
C GLU A 146 -6.68 -8.16 -10.09
N ILE A 147 -6.01 -8.53 -8.98
CA ILE A 147 -4.55 -8.52 -8.88
C ILE A 147 -3.91 -9.45 -9.92
N ILE A 148 -4.42 -10.67 -10.08
CA ILE A 148 -3.87 -11.66 -10.99
C ILE A 148 -4.13 -11.29 -12.46
N SER A 149 -5.34 -10.78 -12.76
CA SER A 149 -5.72 -10.43 -14.13
C SER A 149 -5.02 -9.17 -14.63
N TYR A 150 -4.52 -8.32 -13.73
CA TYR A 150 -3.74 -7.15 -14.09
C TYR A 150 -2.48 -7.49 -14.92
N GLY A 151 -1.92 -8.70 -14.75
CA GLY A 151 -0.78 -9.17 -15.52
C GLY A 151 0.58 -8.75 -14.93
N ALA A 152 1.65 -9.18 -15.59
CA ALA A 152 3.01 -9.37 -15.07
C ALA A 152 3.82 -8.15 -14.57
N ASP A 153 3.20 -6.97 -14.42
CA ASP A 153 3.91 -5.71 -14.09
C ASP A 153 3.68 -5.23 -12.64
N HIS A 154 3.68 -6.16 -11.67
CA HIS A 154 3.79 -5.78 -10.27
C HIS A 154 4.81 -6.66 -9.51
N ASP A 155 5.67 -6.01 -8.73
CA ASP A 155 6.70 -6.63 -7.89
C ASP A 155 6.13 -7.16 -6.56
N GLY A 156 4.85 -6.89 -6.29
CA GLY A 156 4.09 -7.55 -5.24
C GLY A 156 2.86 -6.77 -4.79
N VAL A 157 2.31 -7.17 -3.63
CA VAL A 157 1.09 -6.59 -3.07
C VAL A 157 1.36 -5.85 -1.76
N THR A 158 0.84 -4.63 -1.62
CA THR A 158 0.83 -3.93 -0.35
C THR A 158 -0.58 -3.93 0.23
N ILE A 159 -0.71 -4.33 1.49
CA ILE A 159 -1.94 -4.23 2.27
C ILE A 159 -1.76 -3.07 3.26
N LEU A 160 -2.54 -2.01 3.07
CA LEU A 160 -2.51 -0.83 3.93
C LEU A 160 -3.93 -0.30 4.12
N GLY A 161 -4.04 0.94 4.60
CA GLY A 161 -5.32 1.64 4.66
C GLY A 161 -5.71 1.84 6.10
N GLY A 162 -7.03 1.92 6.35
CA GLY A 162 -7.56 2.26 7.67
C GLY A 162 -6.75 1.62 8.79
N GLU A 163 -6.93 0.33 9.02
CA GLU A 163 -5.98 -0.49 9.78
C GLU A 163 -6.18 -1.96 9.38
N PRO A 164 -5.23 -2.60 8.66
CA PRO A 164 -5.36 -4.00 8.28
C PRO A 164 -5.62 -4.94 9.46
N PHE A 165 -5.00 -4.69 10.62
CA PHE A 165 -5.19 -5.52 11.81
C PHE A 165 -6.50 -5.26 12.59
N ASP A 166 -7.39 -4.39 12.08
CA ASP A 166 -8.80 -4.34 12.49
C ASP A 166 -9.66 -5.38 11.74
N GLN A 167 -9.09 -6.05 10.73
CA GLN A 167 -9.72 -7.13 9.95
C GLN A 167 -8.76 -8.33 9.79
N PRO A 168 -8.21 -8.89 10.89
CA PRO A 168 -7.08 -9.80 10.80
C PRO A 168 -7.40 -11.14 10.14
N GLU A 169 -8.62 -11.68 10.29
CA GLU A 169 -9.01 -12.96 9.66
C GLU A 169 -9.00 -12.90 8.12
N PRO A 170 -9.71 -11.96 7.46
CA PRO A 170 -9.65 -11.86 6.00
C PRO A 170 -8.27 -11.40 5.50
N VAL A 171 -7.50 -10.64 6.28
CA VAL A 171 -6.11 -10.28 5.92
C VAL A 171 -5.19 -11.51 5.97
N ALA A 172 -5.32 -12.37 6.98
CA ALA A 172 -4.55 -13.62 7.06
C ALA A 172 -4.86 -14.54 5.87
N GLU A 173 -6.13 -14.65 5.49
CA GLU A 173 -6.54 -15.42 4.30
C GLU A 173 -5.98 -14.80 3.01
N LEU A 174 -6.01 -13.48 2.87
CA LEU A 174 -5.39 -12.77 1.75
C LEU A 174 -3.88 -13.06 1.67
N VAL A 175 -3.19 -12.99 2.81
CA VAL A 175 -1.77 -13.30 2.92
C VAL A 175 -1.49 -14.74 2.47
N SER A 176 -2.25 -15.71 2.97
CA SER A 176 -2.16 -17.11 2.59
C SER A 176 -2.25 -17.28 1.06
N ARG A 177 -3.34 -16.79 0.45
CA ARG A 177 -3.60 -16.94 -0.98
C ARG A 177 -2.57 -16.22 -1.87
N LEU A 178 -2.01 -15.10 -1.40
CA LEU A 178 -0.95 -14.38 -2.09
C LEU A 178 0.41 -15.10 -1.96
N LYS A 179 0.73 -15.66 -0.79
CA LYS A 179 1.97 -16.42 -0.58
C LYS A 179 1.98 -17.76 -1.30
N ASP A 180 0.84 -18.43 -1.46
CA ASP A 180 0.70 -19.61 -2.32
C ASP A 180 1.08 -19.32 -3.79
N ARG A 181 1.02 -18.04 -4.17
CA ARG A 181 1.42 -17.53 -5.49
C ARG A 181 2.79 -16.84 -5.47
N GLY A 182 3.57 -17.04 -4.40
CA GLY A 182 4.91 -16.49 -4.19
C GLY A 182 5.01 -14.97 -4.32
N ILE A 183 3.91 -14.25 -4.11
CA ILE A 183 3.87 -12.80 -4.18
C ILE A 183 4.55 -12.22 -2.94
N HIS A 184 5.43 -11.23 -3.14
CA HIS A 184 6.00 -10.45 -2.03
C HIS A 184 4.92 -9.56 -1.40
N ILE A 185 4.79 -9.61 -0.08
CA ILE A 185 3.73 -8.91 0.67
C ILE A 185 4.32 -7.88 1.62
N THR A 186 3.83 -6.65 1.49
CA THR A 186 4.10 -5.57 2.45
C THR A 186 2.81 -5.25 3.20
N VAL A 187 2.87 -5.11 4.52
CA VAL A 187 1.73 -4.68 5.34
C VAL A 187 2.08 -3.40 6.09
N TYR A 188 1.16 -2.44 6.10
CA TYR A 188 1.25 -1.27 6.97
C TYR A 188 0.35 -1.46 8.18
N SER A 189 0.83 -1.08 9.36
CA SER A 189 -0.01 -1.00 10.55
C SER A 189 0.35 0.23 11.39
N GLY A 190 -0.66 0.83 12.00
CA GLY A 190 -0.47 1.82 13.05
C GLY A 190 -0.09 1.21 14.40
N TYR A 191 -0.12 -0.11 14.54
CA TYR A 191 0.44 -0.82 15.69
C TYR A 191 1.92 -1.15 15.46
N THR A 192 2.68 -1.23 16.54
CA THR A 192 4.04 -1.76 16.49
C THR A 192 4.01 -3.29 16.44
N ILE A 193 5.05 -3.93 15.90
CA ILE A 193 5.14 -5.39 15.88
C ILE A 193 4.99 -6.01 17.27
N GLU A 194 5.53 -5.36 18.31
CA GLU A 194 5.40 -5.82 19.69
C GLU A 194 3.93 -5.79 20.13
N GLN A 195 3.20 -4.72 19.84
CA GLN A 195 1.77 -4.62 20.13
C GLN A 195 0.95 -5.66 19.34
N LEU A 196 1.36 -6.00 18.12
CA LEU A 196 0.71 -7.03 17.32
C LEU A 196 0.95 -8.43 17.90
N ILE A 197 2.18 -8.76 18.29
CA ILE A 197 2.54 -10.03 18.96
C ILE A 197 1.77 -10.17 20.28
N GLU A 198 1.62 -9.08 21.04
CA GLU A 198 0.89 -9.09 22.31
C GLU A 198 -0.61 -9.44 22.17
N ARG A 199 -1.19 -9.32 20.96
CA ARG A 199 -2.60 -9.69 20.72
C ARG A 199 -2.86 -11.19 20.86
N ARG A 200 -1.84 -12.03 20.65
CA ARG A 200 -1.95 -13.51 20.72
C ARG A 200 -3.14 -14.07 19.93
N ALA A 201 -3.36 -13.51 18.74
CA ALA A 201 -4.43 -13.92 17.85
C ALA A 201 -3.81 -14.69 16.68
N SER A 202 -4.34 -15.90 16.41
CA SER A 202 -3.78 -16.79 15.38
C SER A 202 -3.72 -16.16 13.99
N SER A 203 -4.71 -15.33 13.64
CA SER A 203 -4.74 -14.57 12.39
C SER A 203 -3.62 -13.53 12.32
N VAL A 204 -3.35 -12.81 13.42
CA VAL A 204 -2.25 -11.84 13.53
C VAL A 204 -0.89 -12.54 13.43
N ASP A 205 -0.71 -13.62 14.18
CA ASP A 205 0.53 -14.42 14.17
C ASP A 205 0.81 -15.00 12.79
N TYR A 206 -0.24 -15.49 12.11
CA TYR A 206 -0.14 -15.98 10.73
C TYR A 206 0.32 -14.87 9.79
N ILE A 207 -0.29 -13.68 9.83
CA ILE A 207 0.13 -12.54 9.01
C ILE A 207 1.61 -12.24 9.25
N LEU A 208 2.02 -12.03 10.50
CA LEU A 208 3.39 -11.64 10.84
C LEU A 208 4.44 -12.68 10.41
N THR A 209 4.08 -13.96 10.38
CA THR A 209 5.01 -15.04 10.00
C THR A 209 5.14 -15.20 8.47
N HIS A 210 4.16 -14.72 7.70
CA HIS A 210 4.08 -14.99 6.26
C HIS A 210 4.28 -13.76 5.37
N ILE A 211 4.24 -12.55 5.92
CA ILE A 211 4.57 -11.33 5.17
C ILE A 211 6.07 -11.11 5.07
N ASP A 212 6.50 -10.38 4.06
CA ASP A 212 7.92 -10.12 3.81
C ASP A 212 8.39 -8.82 4.47
N LEU A 213 7.51 -7.81 4.53
CA LEU A 213 7.80 -6.50 5.08
C LEU A 213 6.63 -5.95 5.89
N LEU A 214 6.90 -5.48 7.10
CA LEU A 214 5.96 -4.72 7.92
C LEU A 214 6.44 -3.27 8.06
N ILE A 215 5.57 -2.31 7.74
CA ILE A 215 5.75 -0.90 8.08
C ILE A 215 4.90 -0.62 9.30
N ASP A 216 5.53 -0.43 10.47
CA ASP A 216 4.83 -0.42 11.75
C ASP A 216 4.86 0.94 12.45
N GLY A 217 3.93 1.10 13.41
CA GLY A 217 3.79 2.28 14.25
C GLY A 217 2.81 3.33 13.72
N PRO A 218 2.19 4.12 14.62
CA PRO A 218 1.13 5.04 14.25
C PRO A 218 1.67 6.20 13.42
N PHE A 219 0.85 6.74 12.54
CA PHE A 219 1.20 7.98 11.85
C PHE A 219 1.21 9.16 12.83
N ILE A 220 2.32 9.90 12.86
CA ILE A 220 2.46 11.13 13.66
C ILE A 220 2.64 12.33 12.72
N GLY A 221 1.61 13.17 12.62
CA GLY A 221 1.58 14.31 11.69
C GLY A 221 2.72 15.32 11.87
N SER A 222 3.21 15.52 13.08
CA SER A 222 4.37 16.39 13.37
C SER A 222 5.71 15.78 12.95
N MET A 223 5.73 14.50 12.58
CA MET A 223 6.92 13.75 12.15
C MET A 223 6.85 13.31 10.68
N ARG A 224 5.92 13.85 9.90
CA ARG A 224 5.72 13.47 8.49
C ARG A 224 6.88 13.91 7.58
N ASP A 225 7.50 15.05 7.88
CA ASP A 225 8.51 15.63 7.01
C ASP A 225 9.82 14.82 7.15
N GLY A 226 10.36 14.38 6.01
CA GLY A 226 11.57 13.57 5.97
C GLY A 226 11.41 12.18 6.60
N ALA A 227 10.19 11.59 6.54
CA ALA A 227 9.92 10.24 7.01
C ALA A 227 10.78 9.16 6.32
N GLY A 228 11.25 9.43 5.10
CA GLY A 228 12.08 8.54 4.31
C GLY A 228 11.27 7.48 3.57
N GLU A 229 11.98 6.44 3.12
CA GLU A 229 11.43 5.38 2.28
C GLU A 229 10.17 4.74 2.90
N TYR A 230 9.09 4.69 2.12
CA TYR A 230 7.81 4.02 2.40
C TYR A 230 7.03 4.49 3.64
N ARG A 231 7.62 5.31 4.49
CA ARG A 231 7.04 5.73 5.78
C ARG A 231 6.28 7.03 5.63
N GLY A 232 5.15 7.11 6.33
CA GLY A 232 4.38 8.35 6.45
C GLY A 232 4.88 9.26 7.56
N SER A 233 5.60 8.75 8.56
CA SER A 233 6.21 9.56 9.62
C SER A 233 7.48 8.92 10.16
N ARG A 234 8.43 9.74 10.63
CA ARG A 234 9.79 9.30 11.02
C ARG A 234 9.82 8.26 12.15
N ASN A 235 8.76 8.13 12.96
CA ASN A 235 8.67 7.13 14.02
C ASN A 235 8.33 5.73 13.51
N GLN A 236 7.82 5.62 12.28
CA GLN A 236 7.48 4.32 11.71
C GLN A 236 8.74 3.55 11.37
N ARG A 237 8.70 2.23 11.54
CA ARG A 237 9.84 1.34 11.28
C ARG A 237 9.55 0.47 10.07
N ILE A 238 10.61 0.15 9.33
CA ILE A 238 10.59 -0.87 8.30
C ILE A 238 11.12 -2.14 8.96
N VAL A 239 10.27 -3.14 9.14
CA VAL A 239 10.61 -4.41 9.77
C VAL A 239 10.60 -5.48 8.69
N GLY A 240 11.78 -5.93 8.28
CA GLY A 240 11.92 -7.10 7.40
C GLY A 240 11.62 -8.36 8.20
N LEU A 241 10.71 -9.20 7.71
CA LEU A 241 10.24 -10.39 8.41
C LEU A 241 10.65 -11.70 7.74
N THR A 242 11.25 -11.60 6.56
CA THR A 242 11.90 -12.72 5.88
C THR A 242 13.38 -12.82 6.27
N ASN A 243 13.69 -13.84 7.07
CA ASN A 243 14.99 -14.53 7.07
C ASN A 243 14.81 -15.83 6.26
N GLN A 244 14.99 -15.77 4.94
CA GLN A 244 15.22 -16.94 4.09
C GLN A 244 16.25 -16.59 3.01
#